data_AF-A0A2N5CX94-F1
#
_entry.id   AF-A0A2N5CX94-F1
#
_cell.length_a   1.000
_cell.length_b   1.000
_cell.length_c   1.000
_cell.angle_alpha   90.00
_cell.angle_beta   90.00
_cell.angle_gamma   90.00
#
_symmetry.space_group_name_H-M   'P 1'
#
loop_
_entity.id
_entity.type
_entity.pdbx_description
1 polymer ?
#
loop_
_entity_poly.entity_id
_entity_poly.type
_entity_poly.pdbx_seq_one_letter_code
_entity_poly.pdbx_strand_id
1 'polypeptide(L)' 'MARMVRFSIRREQEGWRWETYDDRGARRTGGVVATKAIAAALVIRDTCAAQAPSTAADTTVEAEAA' A
#
# COMPACT_ATOMS: atom_id res chain seq x y z
N MET A 1 0.58 -10.49 -14.06
CA MET A 1 -0.42 -10.92 -13.07
C MET A 1 -0.51 -9.86 -11.98
N ALA A 2 -1.71 -9.39 -11.62
CA ALA A 2 -1.88 -8.43 -10.54
C ALA A 2 -1.42 -9.07 -9.22
N ARG A 3 -0.58 -8.38 -8.44
CA ARG A 3 -0.13 -8.88 -7.13
C ARG A 3 -1.31 -8.88 -6.19
N MET A 4 -1.72 -10.06 -5.72
CA MET A 4 -2.85 -10.22 -4.83
C MET A 4 -2.50 -9.64 -3.45
N VAL A 5 -3.25 -8.65 -2.98
CA VAL A 5 -3.10 -8.03 -1.66
C VAL A 5 -4.30 -8.42 -0.81
N ARG A 6 -4.07 -8.97 0.37
CA ARG A 6 -5.12 -9.21 1.36
C ARG A 6 -5.13 -8.07 2.38
N PHE A 7 -6.27 -7.81 3.01
CA PHE A 7 -6.38 -6.77 4.02
C PHE A 7 -7.29 -7.17 5.19
N SER A 8 -7.14 -6.48 6.31
CA SER A 8 -8.00 -6.57 7.50
C SER A 8 -8.30 -5.17 8.01
N ILE A 9 -9.56 -4.92 8.38
CA ILE A 9 -9.99 -3.70 9.08
C ILE A 9 -10.84 -4.13 10.27
N ARG A 10 -10.41 -3.78 11.49
CA ARG A 10 -11.07 -4.18 12.75
C ARG A 10 -11.22 -2.98 13.67
N ARG A 11 -12.31 -2.93 14.43
CA ARG A 11 -12.49 -1.95 15.51
C ARG A 11 -11.61 -2.37 16.70
N GLU A 12 -10.78 -1.47 17.20
CA GLU A 12 -10.08 -1.62 18.49
C GLU A 12 -10.69 -0.69 19.54
N GLN A 13 -10.18 -0.63 20.77
CA GLN A 13 -10.73 0.27 21.80
C GLN A 13 -10.71 1.73 21.32
N GLU A 14 -9.56 2.20 20.80
CA GLU A 14 -9.37 3.59 20.35
C GLU A 14 -9.08 3.68 18.84
N GLY A 15 -10.13 3.52 18.04
CA GLY A 15 -10.08 3.63 16.58
C GLY A 15 -10.21 2.32 15.84
N TRP A 16 -9.67 2.31 14.63
CA TRP A 16 -9.77 1.26 13.64
C TRP A 16 -8.39 0.82 13.21
N ARG A 17 -8.06 -0.44 13.50
CA ARG A 17 -6.85 -1.07 13.02
C ARG A 17 -7.03 -1.53 11.60
N TRP A 18 -6.05 -1.21 10.75
CA TRP A 18 -5.98 -1.67 9.37
C TRP A 18 -4.63 -2.32 9.12
N GLU A 19 -4.63 -3.40 8.35
CA GLU A 19 -3.44 -4.18 8.02
C GLU A 19 -3.56 -4.67 6.57
N THR A 20 -2.46 -4.62 5.81
CA THR A 20 -2.36 -5.26 4.48
C THR A 20 -1.29 -6.34 4.50
N TYR A 21 -1.49 -7.36 3.67
CA TYR A 21 -0.65 -8.54 3.57
C TYR A 21 -0.32 -8.83 2.11
N ASP A 22 0.87 -9.36 1.87
CA ASP A 22 1.21 -9.93 0.57
C ASP A 22 0.52 -11.29 0.34
N ASP A 23 0.79 -11.87 -0.82
CA ASP A 23 0.28 -13.16 -1.25
C ASP A 23 0.73 -14.32 -0.36
N ARG A 24 1.87 -14.17 0.34
CA ARG A 24 2.42 -15.11 1.31
C ARG A 24 1.86 -14.91 2.72
N GLY A 25 1.01 -13.91 2.92
CA GLY A 25 0.45 -13.57 4.22
C GLY A 25 1.39 -12.75 5.11
N ALA A 26 2.53 -12.29 4.58
CA ALA A 26 3.41 -11.40 5.32
C ALA A 26 2.81 -9.99 5.37
N ARG A 27 2.82 -9.38 6.56
CA ARG A 27 2.31 -8.02 6.76
C ARG A 27 3.18 -7.04 5.96
N ARG A 28 2.55 -6.19 5.15
CA ARG A 28 3.21 -5.14 4.36
C ARG A 28 3.16 -3.80 5.08
N THR A 29 1.96 -3.36 5.44
CA THR A 29 1.75 -2.11 6.20
C THR A 29 0.51 -2.21 7.07
N GLY A 30 0.32 -1.24 7.96
CA GLY A 30 -0.84 -1.17 8.83
C GLY A 30 -0.62 -0.25 10.03
N GLY A 31 -1.72 0.11 10.69
CA GLY A 31 -1.74 0.97 11.87
C GLY A 31 -3.15 1.15 12.43
N VAL A 32 -3.30 2.06 13.39
CA VAL A 32 -4.60 2.42 13.98
C VAL A 32 -4.95 3.84 13.60
N VAL A 33 -6.20 4.08 13.19
CA VAL A 33 -6.71 5.40 12.76
C VAL A 33 -8.07 5.68 13.36
N ALA A 34 -8.44 6.96 13.44
CA ALA A 34 -9.66 7.39 14.14
C ALA A 34 -10.96 6.78 13.58
N THR A 35 -11.05 6.58 12.26
CA THR A 35 -12.30 6.15 11.60
C THR A 35 -12.09 5.01 10.62
N LYS A 36 -13.14 4.20 10.41
CA LYS A 36 -13.16 3.12 9.41
C LYS A 36 -12.89 3.63 7.99
N ALA A 37 -13.35 4.85 7.68
CA ALA A 37 -13.17 5.46 6.37
C ALA A 37 -11.69 5.75 6.08
N ILE A 38 -10.95 6.27 7.06
CA ILE A 38 -9.50 6.48 6.94
C ILE A 38 -8.78 5.13 6.75
N ALA A 39 -9.16 4.12 7.54
CA ALA A 39 -8.60 2.77 7.42
C ALA A 39 -8.81 2.20 6.00
N ALA A 40 -10.01 2.33 5.45
CA ALA A 40 -10.33 1.88 4.09
C ALA A 40 -9.52 2.64 3.02
N ALA A 41 -9.40 3.97 3.15
CA ALA A 41 -8.63 4.77 2.22
C ALA A 41 -7.14 4.37 2.19
N LEU A 42 -6.56 4.04 3.35
CA LEU A 42 -5.17 3.59 3.45
C LEU A 42 -4.96 2.19 2.85
N VAL A 43 -5.90 1.26 3.07
CA VAL A 43 -5.89 -0.06 2.41
C VAL A 43 -5.93 0.07 0.89
N ILE A 44 -6.83 0.92 0.37
CA ILE A 44 -6.95 1.16 -1.07
C ILE A 44 -5.64 1.74 -1.62
N ARG A 45 -5.10 2.77 -0.96
CA ARG A 45 -3.82 3.39 -1.34
C ARG A 45 -2.69 2.36 -1.42
N ASP A 46 -2.52 1.53 -0.40
CA ASP A 46 -1.48 0.51 -0.38
C ASP A 46 -1.71 -0.58 -1.45
N THR A 47 -2.96 -0.95 -1.69
CA THR A 47 -3.33 -1.93 -2.72
C THR A 47 -3.01 -1.40 -4.12
N CYS A 48 -3.32 -0.14 -4.41
CA CYS A 48 -2.95 0.50 -5.67
C CYS A 48 -1.43 0.62 -5.83
N ALA A 49 -0.72 1.01 -4.77
CA ALA A 49 0.75 1.10 -4.80
C ALA A 49 1.42 -0.26 -5.03
N ALA A 50 0.81 -1.35 -4.57
CA ALA A 50 1.29 -2.72 -4.80
C ALA A 50 1.12 -3.20 -6.24
N GLN A 51 0.13 -2.63 -6.94
CA GLN A 51 -0.22 -2.99 -8.32
C GLN A 51 0.48 -2.11 -9.35
N ALA A 52 0.93 -0.91 -8.94
CA ALA A 52 1.74 -0.07 -9.80
C ALA A 52 2.97 -0.89 -10.23
N PRO A 53 3.20 -1.09 -11.54
CA PRO A 53 4.46 -1.66 -11.99
C PRO A 53 5.57 -0.81 -11.38
N SER A 54 6.61 -1.47 -10.88
CA SER A 54 7.83 -0.79 -10.45
C SER A 54 8.44 -0.16 -11.70
N THR A 55 7.93 1.00 -12.11
CA THR A 55 8.65 1.94 -12.96
C THR A 55 9.74 2.52 -12.06
N ALA A 56 10.73 1.68 -11.76
CA ALA A 56 12.06 2.16 -11.46
C ALA A 56 12.43 2.93 -12.73
N ALA A 57 12.38 4.24 -12.60
CA ALA A 57 12.63 5.17 -13.67
C ALA A 57 14.03 4.87 -14.23
N ASP A 58 14.05 4.31 -15.42
CA ASP A 58 15.15 4.41 -16.36
C ASP A 58 15.24 5.90 -16.75
N THR A 59 15.83 6.70 -15.87
CA THR A 59 16.17 8.10 -16.12
C THR A 59 17.67 8.15 -16.31
N THR A 60 18.14 7.63 -17.43
CA THR A 60 19.44 8.03 -17.98
C THR A 60 19.23 9.44 -18.55
N VAL A 61 19.57 10.44 -17.76
CA VAL A 61 19.78 11.81 -18.24
C VAL A 61 21.29 11.99 -18.35
N GLU A 62 21.84 11.64 -19.50
CA GLU A 62 23.08 12.26 -20.01
C GLU A 62 22.63 13.02 -21.26
N ALA A 63 22.18 14.27 -21.12
CA ALA A 63 23.02 15.47 -21.14
C ALA A 63 23.92 15.50 -22.40
N GLU A 64 23.32 15.89 -23.52
CA GLU A 64 24.02 16.35 -24.72
C GLU A 64 24.84 17.60 -24.35
N ALA A 65 26.17 17.45 -24.28
CA ALA A 65 27.10 18.56 -24.17
C ALA A 65 27.51 18.98 -25.59
N ALA A 66 27.20 20.24 -25.90
CA ALA A 66 27.55 20.96 -27.12
C ALA A 66 29.06 21.21 -27.27
#